data_AF-A0A2J6X7G8-F1
#
_entry.id   AF-A0A2J6X7G8-F1
#
_cell.length_a   1.000
_cell.length_b   1.000
_cell.length_c   1.000
_cell.angle_alpha   90.00
_cell.angle_beta   90.00
_cell.angle_gamma   90.00
#
_symmetry.space_group_name_H-M   'P 1'
#
loop_
_entity.id
_entity.type
_entity.pdbx_description
1 polymer ?
#
loop_
_entity_poly.entity_id
_entity_poly.type
_entity_poly.pdbx_seq_one_letter_code
_entity_poly.pdbx_strand_id
1 'polypeptide(L)' 'MLTPYDILIRPLITEKNTSLMELNKYTFEVHRNATKPQIKHAVE' A
#
# COMPACT_ATOMS: atom_id res chain seq x y z
N MET A 1 9.06 5.72 -16.62
CA MET A 1 7.89 4.94 -16.20
C MET A 1 8.13 4.49 -14.78
N LEU A 2 7.16 4.60 -13.87
CA LEU A 2 7.22 3.92 -12.57
C LEU A 2 6.85 2.45 -12.78
N THR A 3 7.68 1.53 -12.28
CA THR A 3 7.37 0.11 -12.30
C THR A 3 6.44 -0.25 -11.12
N PRO A 4 5.70 -1.37 -11.16
CA PRO A 4 4.84 -1.81 -10.05
C PRO A 4 5.59 -1.90 -8.71
N TYR A 5 6.85 -2.32 -8.77
CA TYR A 5 7.75 -2.44 -7.62
C TYR A 5 8.10 -1.08 -7.01
N ASP A 6 8.02 0.01 -7.77
CA ASP A 6 8.25 1.36 -7.26
C ASP A 6 7.02 1.95 -6.57
N ILE A 7 5.83 1.35 -6.75
CA ILE A 7 4.57 1.90 -6.24
C ILE A 7 4.39 1.56 -4.75
N LEU A 8 4.63 0.31 -4.34
CA LEU A 8 4.53 -0.13 -2.95
C LEU A 8 5.92 -0.05 -2.30
N ILE A 9 6.11 0.91 -1.38
CA ILE A 9 7.41 1.16 -0.75
C ILE A 9 7.62 0.20 0.42
N ARG A 10 6.67 0.17 1.37
CA ARG A 10 6.71 -0.70 2.56
C ARG A 10 5.34 -0.80 3.24
N PRO A 11 5.04 -1.87 3.99
CA PRO A 11 3.86 -1.90 4.87
C PRO A 11 4.02 -0.92 6.02
N LEU A 12 2.92 -0.26 6.41
CA LEU A 12 2.92 0.67 7.54
C LEU A 12 2.43 -0.04 8.79
N ILE A 13 3.36 -0.49 9.63
CA ILE A 13 3.04 -1.20 10.88
C ILE A 13 2.99 -0.19 12.02
N THR A 14 1.81 -0.03 12.60
CA THR A 14 1.52 0.76 13.80
C THR A 14 0.42 0.04 14.58
N GLU A 15 0.27 0.29 15.88
CA GLU A 15 -0.77 -0.33 16.71
C GLU A 15 -2.16 -0.20 16.07
N LYS A 16 -2.48 1.00 15.57
CA LYS A 16 -3.73 1.27 14.84
C LYS A 16 -3.87 0.41 13.59
N ASN A 17 -2.82 0.28 12.77
CA ASN A 17 -2.88 -0.48 11.53
C ASN A 17 -2.93 -1.99 11.82
N THR A 18 -2.31 -2.45 12.91
CA THR A 18 -2.44 -3.84 13.37
C THR A 18 -3.88 -4.19 13.72
N SER A 19 -4.60 -3.32 14.45
CA SER A 19 -6.03 -3.53 14.70
C SER A 19 -6.87 -3.53 13.41
N LEU A 20 -6.47 -2.77 12.39
CA LEU A 20 -7.14 -2.78 11.08
C LEU A 20 -6.87 -4.07 10.29
N MET A 21 -5.71 -4.70 10.47
CA MET A 21 -5.40 -5.98 9.81
C MET A 21 -6.35 -7.10 10.26
N GLU A 22 -6.79 -7.10 11.52
CA GLU A 22 -7.83 -8.02 12.02
C GLU A 22 -9.17 -7.87 11.26
N LEU A 23 -9.41 -6.70 10.68
CA LEU A 23 -10.58 -6.37 9.85
C LEU A 23 -10.30 -6.52 8.34
N ASN A 24 -9.25 -7.25 7.96
CA ASN A 24 -8.79 -7.40 6.58
C ASN A 24 -8.44 -6.08 5.87
N LYS A 25 -8.01 -5.06 6.63
CA LYS A 25 -7.57 -3.76 6.10
C LYS A 25 -6.08 -3.59 6.28
N TYR A 26 -5.35 -3.54 5.16
CA TYR A 26 -3.91 -3.38 5.13
C TYR A 26 -3.51 -1.97 4.69
N THR A 27 -2.46 -1.42 5.29
CA THR A 27 -1.98 -0.07 5.02
C THR A 27 -0.53 -0.12 4.55
N PHE A 28 -0.26 0.56 3.43
CA PHE A 28 1.06 0.62 2.82
C PHE A 28 1.49 2.07 2.60
N GLU A 29 2.79 2.32 2.72
CA GLU A 29 3.40 3.53 2.19
C GLU A 29 3.61 3.35 0.68
N VAL A 30 3.09 4.31 -0.08
CA VAL A 30 3.11 4.27 -1.55
C VAL A 30 3.83 5.49 -2.12
N HIS A 31 4.31 5.36 -3.35
CA HIS A 31 4.95 6.48 -4.04
C HIS A 31 4.00 7.67 -4.17
N ARG A 32 4.47 8.90 -3.86
CA ARG A 32 3.64 10.13 -3.87
C ARG A 32 2.88 10.39 -5.16
N ASN A 33 3.44 9.96 -6.29
CA ASN A 33 2.85 10.15 -7.62
C ASN A 33 1.98 8.96 -8.08
N ALA A 34 1.80 7.93 -7.26
CA ALA A 34 1.00 6.76 -7.61
C ALA A 34 -0.50 7.08 -7.56
N THR A 35 -1.21 6.70 -8.61
CA THR A 35 -2.68 6.85 -8.70
C THR A 35 -3.40 5.62 -8.16
N LYS A 36 -4.67 5.76 -7.77
CA LYS A 36 -5.48 4.64 -7.24
C LYS A 36 -5.52 3.41 -8.17
N PRO A 37 -5.69 3.54 -9.50
CA PRO A 37 -5.62 2.39 -10.39
C PRO A 37 -4.25 1.71 -10.34
N GLN A 38 -3.16 2.47 -10.35
CA GLN A 38 -1.80 1.92 -10.28
C GLN A 38 -1.54 1.17 -8.98
N ILE A 39 -2.00 1.71 -7.84
CA ILE A 39 -1.90 1.02 -6.54
C ILE A 39 -2.68 -0.30 -6.56
N LYS A 40 -3.87 -0.33 -7.16
CA LYS A 40 -4.65 -1.58 -7.31
C LYS A 40 -3.87 -2.64 -8.10
N HIS A 41 -3.32 -2.27 -9.25
CA HIS A 41 -2.52 -3.19 -10.08
C HIS A 41 -1.22 -3.63 -9.41
N ALA A 42 -0.66 -2.84 -8.48
CA ALA A 42 0.53 -3.21 -7.73
C ALA A 42 0.21 -4.16 -6.55
N VAL A 43 -1.05 -4.25 -6.13
CA VAL A 43 -1.52 -5.12 -5.03
C VAL A 43 -2.16 -6.42 -5.54
N GLU A 44 -2.76 -6.41 -6.75
CA GLU A 44 -3.22 -7.62 -7.48
C GLU A 44 -2.07 -8.60 -7.75
#